data_AF-A0A445MD98-F1
#
_entry.id   AF-A0A445MD98-F1
#
_cell.length_a   1.000
_cell.length_b   1.000
_cell.length_c   1.000
_cell.angle_alpha   90.00
_cell.angle_beta   90.00
_cell.angle_gamma   90.00
#
_symmetry.space_group_name_H-M   'P 1'
#
loop_
_entity.id
_entity.type
_entity.pdbx_description
1 polymer ?
#
loop_
_entity_poly.entity_id
_entity_poly.type
_entity_poly.pdbx_seq_one_letter_code
_entity_poly.pdbx_strand_id
1 'polypeptide(L)'
;MGAIRAAAADGLITFLWVFCVSTVRAATSLVTAALQIQGVAFSLFVTTLLIFALVFIFGLIAAAIGGASFNPTATAALYAAGLGSDNLLSMALRFPAQVVLHLPLAIMEVMPPQYKRMLGGPSLKVDLHTGAVAEGVLTFTITLAVLWIIIRGPRSPVVKTWMVAVSTVAMVVAGAGYTGPAMNPANS
;
A
#
# COMPACT_ATOMS: atom_id res chain seq x y z
N MET A 1 2.67 9.34 -21.03
CA MET A 1 4.01 9.64 -20.46
C MET A 1 5.00 8.64 -21.04
N GLY A 2 6.24 9.03 -21.34
CA GLY A 2 7.25 8.05 -21.80
C GLY A 2 7.61 7.04 -20.70
N ALA A 3 7.98 5.81 -21.07
CA ALA A 3 8.18 4.72 -20.11
C ALA A 3 9.24 5.00 -19.04
N ILE A 4 10.36 5.64 -19.41
CA ILE A 4 11.42 6.04 -18.47
C ILE A 4 10.89 7.04 -17.44
N ARG A 5 10.12 8.04 -17.89
CA ARG A 5 9.56 9.07 -17.01
C ARG A 5 8.51 8.44 -16.07
N ALA A 6 7.72 7.50 -16.57
CA ALA A 6 6.75 6.77 -15.77
C ALA A 6 7.43 5.91 -14.70
N ALA A 7 8.51 5.20 -15.05
CA ALA A 7 9.30 4.44 -14.10
C ALA A 7 9.94 5.33 -13.00
N ALA A 8 10.48 6.49 -13.37
CA ALA A 8 11.01 7.44 -12.37
C ALA A 8 9.93 7.96 -11.41
N ALA A 9 8.74 8.28 -11.94
CA ALA A 9 7.60 8.73 -11.15
C ALA A 9 7.08 7.63 -10.20
N ASP A 10 7.01 6.40 -10.69
CA ASP A 10 6.66 5.20 -9.92
C ASP A 10 7.64 4.99 -8.76
N GLY A 11 8.93 5.05 -9.03
CA GLY A 11 9.96 4.91 -8.01
C GLY A 11 9.87 5.96 -6.91
N LEU A 12 9.70 7.24 -7.28
CA LEU A 12 9.52 8.34 -6.32
C LEU A 12 8.27 8.14 -5.46
N ILE A 13 7.14 7.81 -6.09
CA ILE A 13 5.87 7.61 -5.39
C ILE A 13 5.93 6.39 -4.48
N THR A 14 6.60 5.31 -4.90
CA THR A 14 6.78 4.13 -4.07
C THR A 14 7.65 4.41 -2.85
N PHE A 15 8.77 5.12 -3.02
CA PHE A 15 9.61 5.55 -1.91
C PHE A 15 8.82 6.36 -0.88
N LEU A 16 8.11 7.40 -1.32
CA LEU A 16 7.32 8.26 -0.44
C LEU A 16 6.19 7.48 0.23
N TRP A 17 5.54 6.58 -0.52
CA TRP A 17 4.48 5.72 0.00
C TRP A 17 4.99 4.85 1.13
N VAL A 18 6.05 4.05 0.90
CA VAL A 18 6.66 3.16 1.88
C VAL A 18 7.11 3.93 3.12
N PHE A 19 7.73 5.10 2.92
CA PHE A 19 8.12 5.99 4.01
C PHE A 19 6.91 6.38 4.88
N CYS A 20 5.81 6.83 4.27
CA CYS A 20 4.61 7.24 5.00
C CYS A 20 3.90 6.07 5.68
N VAL A 21 3.67 4.96 4.97
CA VAL A 21 2.94 3.81 5.54
C VAL A 21 3.67 3.16 6.71
N SER A 22 5.01 3.19 6.71
CA SER A 22 5.83 2.71 7.82
C SER A 22 5.58 3.48 9.13
N THR A 23 5.07 4.71 9.04
CA THR A 23 4.74 5.52 10.23
C THR A 23 3.33 5.29 10.77
N VAL A 24 2.43 4.64 10.01
CA VAL A 24 0.99 4.54 10.33
C VAL A 24 0.75 3.87 11.68
N ARG A 25 1.51 2.82 12.00
CA ARG A 25 1.38 2.13 13.29
C ARG A 25 1.75 3.04 14.47
N ALA A 26 2.86 3.77 14.35
CA ALA A 26 3.30 4.73 15.36
C ALA A 26 2.31 5.90 15.48
N ALA A 27 1.86 6.46 14.36
CA ALA A 27 0.86 7.52 14.32
C ALA A 27 -0.48 7.09 14.96
N THR A 28 -0.94 5.86 14.67
CA THR A 28 -2.14 5.30 15.31
C THR A 28 -1.96 5.26 16.83
N SER A 29 -0.82 4.74 17.32
CA SER A 29 -0.56 4.66 18.76
C SER A 29 -0.56 6.05 19.42
N LEU A 30 0.05 7.05 18.77
CA LEU A 30 0.09 8.43 19.23
C LEU A 30 -1.31 9.04 19.33
N VAL A 31 -2.16 8.86 18.30
CA VAL A 31 -3.53 9.40 18.30
C VAL A 31 -4.38 8.75 19.38
N THR A 32 -4.32 7.43 19.51
CA THR A 32 -5.07 6.71 20.56
C THR A 32 -4.63 7.11 21.97
N ALA A 33 -3.33 7.32 22.17
CA ALA A 33 -2.79 7.82 23.43
C ALA A 33 -3.20 9.27 23.70
N ALA A 34 -3.12 10.17 22.71
CA ALA A 34 -3.50 11.58 22.87
C ALA A 34 -4.98 11.75 23.22
N LEU A 35 -5.85 10.93 22.63
CA LEU A 35 -7.29 10.96 22.87
C LEU A 35 -7.72 10.15 24.11
N GLN A 36 -6.79 9.39 24.72
CA GLN A 36 -7.07 8.49 25.85
C GLN A 36 -8.19 7.47 25.56
N ILE A 37 -8.41 7.13 24.29
CA ILE A 37 -9.42 6.15 23.86
C ILE A 37 -8.70 4.83 23.59
N GLN A 38 -9.00 3.83 24.41
CA GLN A 38 -8.48 2.48 24.28
C GLN A 38 -9.47 1.59 23.54
N GLY A 39 -8.96 0.58 22.83
CA GLY A 39 -9.78 -0.44 22.19
C GLY A 39 -9.43 -0.69 20.74
N VAL A 40 -9.54 -1.97 20.34
CA VAL A 40 -9.18 -2.43 18.99
C VAL A 40 -10.01 -1.72 17.92
N ALA A 41 -11.31 -1.53 18.14
CA ALA A 41 -12.19 -0.87 17.17
C ALA A 41 -11.76 0.58 16.87
N PHE A 42 -11.42 1.34 17.91
CA PHE A 42 -10.98 2.73 17.73
C PHE A 42 -9.60 2.81 17.07
N SER A 43 -8.67 1.94 17.45
CA SER A 43 -7.36 1.84 16.81
C SER A 43 -7.49 1.52 15.31
N LEU A 44 -8.34 0.56 14.95
CA LEU A 44 -8.62 0.22 13.55
C LEU A 44 -9.28 1.37 12.79
N PHE A 45 -10.20 2.11 13.43
CA PHE A 45 -10.79 3.30 12.83
C PHE A 45 -9.74 4.36 12.52
N VAL A 46 -8.85 4.67 13.47
CA VAL A 46 -7.74 5.62 13.30
C VAL A 46 -6.79 5.15 12.19
N THR A 47 -6.37 3.87 12.20
CA THR A 47 -5.54 3.30 11.13
C THR A 47 -6.22 3.43 9.77
N THR A 48 -7.52 3.13 9.68
CA THR A 48 -8.29 3.24 8.44
C THR A 48 -8.35 4.68 7.94
N LEU A 49 -8.54 5.65 8.84
CA LEU A 49 -8.54 7.07 8.49
C LEU A 49 -7.18 7.54 7.97
N LEU A 50 -6.08 7.09 8.59
CA LEU A 50 -4.72 7.40 8.14
C LEU A 50 -4.43 6.79 6.77
N ILE A 51 -4.78 5.52 6.55
CA ILE A 51 -4.63 4.85 5.25
C ILE A 51 -5.52 5.52 4.19
N PHE A 52 -6.75 5.89 4.53
CA PHE A 52 -7.62 6.66 3.65
C PHE A 52 -6.97 7.96 3.21
N ALA A 53 -6.45 8.76 4.16
CA ALA A 53 -5.77 10.01 3.85
C ALA A 53 -4.55 9.79 2.93
N LEU A 54 -3.73 8.77 3.21
CA LEU A 54 -2.59 8.42 2.38
C LEU A 54 -3.02 8.02 0.97
N VAL A 55 -3.93 7.07 0.80
CA VAL A 55 -4.39 6.62 -0.53
C VAL A 55 -5.02 7.79 -1.29
N PHE A 56 -5.78 8.67 -0.62
CA PHE A 56 -6.39 9.83 -1.24
C PHE A 56 -5.34 10.81 -1.77
N ILE A 57 -4.39 11.21 -0.92
CA ILE A 57 -3.33 12.15 -1.29
C ILE A 57 -2.43 11.57 -2.39
N PHE A 58 -1.96 10.33 -2.22
CA PHE A 58 -1.11 9.68 -3.21
C PHE A 58 -1.85 9.44 -4.53
N GLY A 59 -3.15 9.16 -4.49
CA GLY A 59 -3.98 9.07 -5.70
C GLY A 59 -4.01 10.38 -6.49
N LEU A 60 -4.16 11.52 -5.80
CA LEU A 60 -4.10 12.85 -6.42
C LEU A 60 -2.73 13.16 -7.02
N ILE A 61 -1.65 12.88 -6.26
CA ILE A 61 -0.28 13.13 -6.73
C ILE A 61 0.02 12.23 -7.94
N ALA A 62 -0.30 10.94 -7.86
CA ALA A 62 -0.13 9.97 -8.94
C ALA A 62 -0.84 10.41 -10.22
N ALA A 63 -2.09 10.88 -10.11
CA ALA A 63 -2.84 11.43 -11.23
C ALA A 63 -2.15 12.67 -11.82
N ALA A 64 -1.70 13.60 -10.96
CA ALA A 64 -1.03 14.83 -11.38
C ALA A 64 0.31 14.58 -12.11
N ILE A 65 1.05 13.54 -11.73
CA ILE A 65 2.36 13.21 -12.34
C ILE A 65 2.25 12.20 -13.49
N GLY A 66 1.06 11.96 -14.03
CA GLY A 66 0.86 11.17 -15.25
C GLY A 66 0.51 9.70 -15.03
N GLY A 67 -0.14 9.38 -13.91
CA GLY A 67 -0.61 8.03 -13.60
C GLY A 67 0.48 7.13 -13.02
N ALA A 68 1.30 7.68 -12.11
CA ALA A 68 2.27 6.87 -11.37
C ALA A 68 1.60 5.80 -10.49
N SER A 69 2.32 4.74 -10.19
CA SER A 69 1.87 3.63 -9.35
C SER A 69 2.96 3.27 -8.34
N PHE A 70 2.53 2.92 -7.13
CA PHE A 70 3.41 2.44 -6.05
C PHE A 70 3.26 0.94 -5.76
N ASN A 71 2.47 0.22 -6.59
CA ASN A 71 2.24 -1.20 -6.41
C ASN A 71 2.33 -1.95 -7.76
N PRO A 72 3.33 -2.83 -7.96
CA PRO A 72 3.49 -3.59 -9.20
C PRO A 72 2.28 -4.46 -9.50
N THR A 73 1.65 -5.04 -8.47
CA THR A 73 0.42 -5.84 -8.61
C THR A 73 -0.72 -5.01 -9.18
N ALA A 74 -0.88 -3.77 -8.72
CA ALA A 74 -1.94 -2.89 -9.23
C ALA A 74 -1.74 -2.57 -10.71
N THR A 75 -0.50 -2.27 -11.11
CA THR A 75 -0.15 -2.03 -12.52
C THR A 75 -0.39 -3.28 -13.37
N ALA A 76 0.04 -4.46 -12.91
CA ALA A 76 -0.19 -5.73 -13.60
C ALA A 76 -1.69 -6.06 -13.74
N ALA A 77 -2.47 -5.82 -12.70
CA ALA A 77 -3.91 -6.09 -12.69
C ALA A 77 -4.68 -5.17 -13.65
N LEU A 78 -4.34 -3.88 -13.70
CA LEU A 78 -4.93 -2.94 -14.65
C LEU A 78 -4.60 -3.34 -16.09
N TYR A 79 -3.33 -3.67 -16.37
CA TYR A 79 -2.93 -4.19 -17.67
C TYR A 79 -3.70 -5.45 -18.07
N ALA A 80 -3.80 -6.44 -17.17
CA ALA A 80 -4.55 -7.67 -17.41
C ALA A 80 -6.05 -7.44 -17.63
N ALA A 81 -6.62 -6.42 -17.00
CA ALA A 81 -8.01 -6.01 -17.20
C ALA A 81 -8.23 -5.19 -18.49
N GLY A 82 -7.19 -4.95 -19.29
CA GLY A 82 -7.25 -4.10 -20.48
C GLY A 82 -7.47 -2.62 -20.16
N LEU A 83 -7.05 -2.18 -18.96
CA LEU A 83 -7.20 -0.81 -18.47
C LEU A 83 -5.85 -0.09 -18.45
N GLY A 84 -5.87 1.20 -18.76
CA GLY A 84 -4.67 2.04 -18.79
C GLY A 84 -3.94 2.01 -20.14
N SER A 85 -2.74 2.60 -20.16
CA SER A 85 -1.93 2.75 -21.37
C SER A 85 -0.61 1.99 -21.30
N ASP A 86 -0.43 1.13 -20.30
CA ASP A 86 0.79 0.37 -20.12
C ASP A 86 0.89 -0.80 -21.10
N ASN A 87 2.12 -1.18 -21.44
CA ASN A 87 2.44 -2.36 -22.24
C ASN A 87 3.57 -3.14 -21.56
N LEU A 88 3.93 -4.31 -22.13
CA LEU A 88 4.98 -5.16 -21.56
C LEU A 88 6.32 -4.41 -21.37
N LEU A 89 6.69 -3.54 -22.30
CA LEU A 89 7.93 -2.76 -22.22
C LEU A 89 7.86 -1.69 -21.12
N SER A 90 6.75 -0.96 -21.00
CA SER A 90 6.60 0.03 -19.92
C SER A 90 6.60 -0.64 -18.55
N MET A 91 5.88 -1.76 -18.40
CA MET A 91 5.87 -2.52 -17.15
C MET A 91 7.24 -3.07 -16.77
N ALA A 92 8.02 -3.56 -17.74
CA ALA A 92 9.39 -4.05 -17.51
C ALA A 92 10.32 -2.98 -16.92
N LEU A 93 10.08 -1.69 -17.20
CA LEU A 93 10.82 -0.57 -16.61
C LEU A 93 10.22 -0.10 -15.29
N ARG A 94 8.89 -0.14 -15.17
CA ARG A 94 8.15 0.37 -14.01
C ARG A 94 8.30 -0.53 -12.78
N PHE A 95 8.19 -1.85 -12.93
CA PHE A 95 8.25 -2.77 -11.78
C PHE A 95 9.59 -2.68 -11.03
N PRO A 96 10.76 -2.72 -11.69
CA PRO A 96 12.03 -2.57 -10.98
C PRO A 96 12.15 -1.21 -10.29
N ALA A 97 11.64 -0.13 -10.89
CA ALA A 97 11.72 1.19 -10.29
C ALA A 97 10.91 1.30 -8.98
N GLN A 98 9.76 0.63 -8.90
CA GLN A 98 8.96 0.56 -7.68
C GLN A 98 9.66 -0.25 -6.58
N VAL A 99 10.33 -1.35 -6.95
CA VAL A 99 11.01 -2.21 -5.97
C VAL A 99 12.35 -1.61 -5.49
N VAL A 100 13.22 -1.15 -6.38
CA VAL A 100 14.58 -0.72 -5.99
C VAL A 100 14.58 0.53 -5.11
N LEU A 101 13.61 1.42 -5.29
CA LEU A 101 13.55 2.70 -4.58
C LEU A 101 12.77 2.62 -3.26
N HIS A 102 12.35 1.43 -2.81
CA HIS A 102 11.62 1.21 -1.56
C HIS A 102 12.50 1.33 -0.29
N LEU A 103 13.45 2.26 -0.20
CA LEU A 103 14.56 2.17 0.77
C LEU A 103 14.09 2.21 2.26
N PRO A 104 14.09 1.08 2.98
CA PRO A 104 13.67 1.04 4.39
C PRO A 104 14.67 1.73 5.33
N LEU A 105 15.91 1.96 4.87
CA LEU A 105 16.95 2.62 5.65
C LEU A 105 16.62 4.09 5.96
N ALA A 106 15.94 4.79 5.05
CA ALA A 106 15.67 6.22 5.22
C ALA A 106 14.76 6.50 6.43
N ILE A 107 13.76 5.64 6.68
CA ILE A 107 12.86 5.83 7.82
C ILE A 107 13.53 5.45 9.15
N MET A 108 14.46 4.48 9.14
CA MET A 108 15.18 4.05 10.35
C MET A 108 16.06 5.16 10.94
N GLU A 109 16.59 6.04 10.09
CA GLU A 109 17.43 7.18 10.50
C GLU A 109 16.62 8.27 11.21
N VAL A 110 15.39 8.55 10.74
CA VAL A 110 14.58 9.67 11.23
C VAL A 110 13.54 9.27 12.28
N MET A 111 13.26 7.98 12.44
CA MET A 111 12.25 7.51 13.40
C MET A 111 12.76 7.64 14.85
N PRO A 112 11.97 8.24 15.77
CA PRO A 112 12.34 8.34 17.17
C PRO A 112 12.62 6.96 17.80
N PRO A 113 13.59 6.84 18.72
CA PRO A 113 14.01 5.54 19.29
C PRO A 113 12.86 4.72 19.87
N GLN A 114 11.90 5.36 20.54
CA GLN A 114 10.72 4.68 21.11
C GLN A 114 9.84 3.99 20.06
N TYR A 115 9.82 4.48 18.82
CA TYR A 115 8.98 3.96 17.73
C TYR A 115 9.74 3.09 16.74
N LYS A 116 11.07 2.98 16.83
CA LYS A 116 11.87 2.12 15.91
C LYS A 116 11.41 0.67 15.91
N ARG A 117 10.96 0.13 17.07
CA ARG A 117 10.39 -1.23 17.16
C ARG A 117 9.06 -1.39 16.42
N MET A 118 8.38 -0.29 16.10
CA MET A 118 7.11 -0.31 15.37
C MET A 118 7.30 -0.30 13.86
N LEU A 119 8.51 -0.03 13.36
CA LEU A 119 8.91 -0.02 11.93
C LEU A 119 8.93 -1.41 11.26
N GLY A 120 8.39 -2.45 11.90
CA GLY A 120 8.31 -3.77 11.31
C GLY A 120 7.38 -3.82 10.11
N GLY A 121 7.93 -4.18 8.94
CA GLY A 121 7.20 -4.55 7.73
C GLY A 121 6.69 -5.99 7.76
N PRO A 122 6.33 -6.54 6.59
CA PRO A 122 5.96 -7.94 6.46
C PRO A 122 7.02 -8.86 7.05
N SER A 123 6.58 -9.87 7.78
CA SER A 123 7.42 -10.86 8.43
C SER A 123 6.70 -12.19 8.43
N LEU A 124 7.39 -13.20 7.89
CA LEU A 124 6.88 -14.56 7.79
C LEU A 124 6.78 -15.19 9.19
N LYS A 125 5.55 -15.51 9.62
CA LYS A 125 5.24 -16.14 10.92
C LYS A 125 4.87 -17.62 10.82
N VAL A 126 4.73 -18.11 9.59
CA VAL A 126 4.40 -19.49 9.22
C VAL A 126 5.50 -20.07 8.34
N ASP A 127 5.40 -21.33 7.92
CA ASP A 127 6.36 -21.86 6.94
C ASP A 127 6.22 -21.15 5.59
N LEU A 128 7.27 -21.26 4.76
CA LEU A 128 7.35 -20.56 3.48
C LEU A 128 6.19 -20.90 2.54
N HIS A 129 5.76 -22.16 2.49
CA HIS A 129 4.71 -22.60 1.59
C HIS A 129 3.36 -22.01 2.02
N THR A 130 3.02 -22.11 3.31
CA THR A 130 1.80 -21.51 3.86
C THR A 130 1.82 -19.99 3.72
N GLY A 131 2.96 -19.34 3.96
CA GLY A 131 3.12 -17.90 3.79
C GLY A 131 2.91 -17.45 2.34
N ALA A 132 3.49 -18.19 1.38
CA ALA A 132 3.32 -17.91 -0.05
C ALA A 132 1.86 -18.06 -0.49
N VAL A 133 1.17 -19.10 -0.04
CA VAL A 133 -0.27 -19.29 -0.31
C VAL A 133 -1.09 -18.15 0.31
N ALA A 134 -0.80 -17.78 1.56
CA ALA A 134 -1.49 -16.71 2.25
C ALA A 134 -1.34 -15.36 1.54
N GLU A 135 -0.10 -14.97 1.17
CA GLU A 135 0.13 -13.75 0.38
C GLU A 135 -0.55 -13.80 -0.98
N GLY A 136 -0.53 -14.95 -1.66
CA GLY A 136 -1.22 -15.13 -2.93
C GLY A 136 -2.72 -14.86 -2.82
N VAL A 137 -3.37 -15.45 -1.80
CA VAL A 137 -4.82 -15.26 -1.55
C VAL A 137 -5.14 -13.83 -1.15
N LEU A 138 -4.36 -13.23 -0.24
CA LEU A 138 -4.57 -11.86 0.22
C LEU A 138 -4.39 -10.86 -0.93
N THR A 139 -3.31 -11.01 -1.70
CA THR A 139 -3.00 -10.18 -2.87
C THR A 139 -4.06 -10.31 -3.96
N PHE A 140 -4.52 -11.54 -4.25
CA PHE A 140 -5.61 -11.75 -5.20
C PHE A 140 -6.90 -11.07 -4.74
N THR A 141 -7.27 -11.26 -3.48
CA THR A 141 -8.52 -10.73 -2.91
C THR A 141 -8.53 -9.20 -2.90
N ILE A 142 -7.46 -8.56 -2.43
CA ILE A 142 -7.37 -7.09 -2.43
C ILE A 142 -7.36 -6.53 -3.86
N THR A 143 -6.65 -7.19 -4.78
CA THR A 143 -6.58 -6.75 -6.17
C THR A 143 -7.94 -6.81 -6.84
N LEU A 144 -8.68 -7.92 -6.65
CA LEU A 144 -10.03 -8.07 -7.15
C LEU A 144 -10.98 -7.02 -6.56
N ALA A 145 -10.90 -6.79 -5.24
CA ALA A 145 -11.71 -5.78 -4.56
C ALA A 145 -11.42 -4.37 -5.10
N VAL A 146 -10.14 -3.99 -5.22
CA VAL A 146 -9.74 -2.68 -5.76
C VAL A 146 -10.19 -2.51 -7.20
N LEU A 147 -10.01 -3.53 -8.05
CA LEU A 147 -10.47 -3.49 -9.44
C LEU A 147 -11.98 -3.31 -9.52
N TRP A 148 -12.74 -4.05 -8.71
CA TRP A 148 -14.18 -3.90 -8.61
C TRP A 148 -14.59 -2.48 -8.17
N ILE A 149 -13.94 -1.93 -7.14
CA ILE A 149 -14.20 -0.56 -6.65
C ILE A 149 -13.91 0.48 -7.74
N ILE A 150 -12.83 0.31 -8.51
CA ILE A 150 -12.47 1.26 -9.57
C ILE A 150 -13.48 1.19 -10.72
N ILE A 151 -13.83 -0.01 -11.19
CA ILE A 151 -14.68 -0.21 -12.38
C ILE A 151 -16.17 -0.04 -12.07
N ARG A 152 -16.65 -0.64 -10.97
CA ARG A 152 -18.07 -0.74 -10.62
C ARG A 152 -18.46 0.04 -9.36
N GLY A 153 -17.49 0.62 -8.66
CA GLY A 153 -17.75 1.35 -7.42
C GLY A 153 -18.43 2.72 -7.61
N PRO A 154 -18.73 3.41 -6.50
CA PRO A 154 -19.49 4.66 -6.49
C PRO A 154 -18.83 5.77 -7.31
N ARG A 155 -19.59 6.73 -7.83
CA ARG A 155 -19.01 7.86 -8.61
C ARG A 155 -18.10 8.77 -7.79
N SER A 156 -18.32 8.87 -6.48
CA SER A 156 -17.53 9.75 -5.62
C SER A 156 -16.11 9.20 -5.41
N PRO A 157 -15.05 9.95 -5.76
CA PRO A 157 -13.68 9.52 -5.55
C PRO A 157 -13.36 9.32 -4.05
N VAL A 158 -13.94 10.17 -3.18
CA VAL A 158 -13.82 10.04 -1.72
C VAL A 158 -14.36 8.69 -1.25
N VAL A 159 -15.54 8.30 -1.72
CA VAL A 159 -16.15 7.03 -1.31
C VAL A 159 -15.37 5.84 -1.87
N LYS A 160 -14.89 5.89 -3.12
CA LYS A 160 -14.01 4.85 -3.67
C LYS A 160 -12.76 4.67 -2.82
N THR A 161 -12.08 5.77 -2.48
CA THR A 161 -10.87 5.71 -1.64
C THR A 161 -11.16 5.18 -0.25
N TRP A 162 -12.30 5.53 0.34
CA TRP A 162 -12.74 4.95 1.61
C TRP A 162 -12.91 3.43 1.53
N MET A 163 -13.58 2.94 0.48
CA MET A 163 -13.74 1.49 0.26
C MET A 163 -12.40 0.78 0.07
N VAL A 164 -11.46 1.40 -0.65
CA VAL A 164 -10.09 0.87 -0.81
C VAL A 164 -9.39 0.81 0.54
N ALA A 165 -9.45 1.87 1.35
CA ALA A 165 -8.82 1.91 2.66
C ALA A 165 -9.37 0.84 3.61
N VAL A 166 -10.69 0.69 3.68
CA VAL A 166 -11.34 -0.36 4.48
C VAL A 166 -10.92 -1.75 4.01
N SER A 167 -10.90 -1.99 2.69
CA SER A 167 -10.47 -3.28 2.12
C SER A 167 -9.01 -3.58 2.47
N THR A 168 -8.13 -2.59 2.36
CA THR A 168 -6.71 -2.71 2.73
C THR A 168 -6.55 -3.07 4.19
N VAL A 169 -7.20 -2.34 5.10
CA VAL A 169 -7.10 -2.62 6.55
C VAL A 169 -7.69 -3.98 6.90
N ALA A 170 -8.80 -4.38 6.28
CA ALA A 170 -9.39 -5.71 6.48
C ALA A 170 -8.41 -6.83 6.08
N MET A 171 -7.72 -6.68 4.95
CA MET A 171 -6.71 -7.66 4.53
C MET A 171 -5.46 -7.62 5.42
N VAL A 172 -5.02 -6.44 5.87
CA VAL A 172 -3.94 -6.31 6.87
C VAL A 172 -4.26 -7.09 8.15
N VAL A 173 -5.48 -6.96 8.66
CA VAL A 173 -5.94 -7.68 9.85
C VAL A 173 -6.00 -9.19 9.57
N ALA A 174 -6.57 -9.61 8.43
CA ALA A 174 -6.68 -11.02 8.07
C ALA A 174 -5.31 -11.72 7.89
N GLY A 175 -4.34 -11.03 7.29
CA GLY A 175 -3.00 -11.57 7.04
C GLY A 175 -2.01 -11.42 8.20
N ALA A 176 -2.36 -10.68 9.25
CA ALA A 176 -1.43 -10.33 10.33
C ALA A 176 -0.81 -11.56 11.04
N GLY A 177 -1.56 -12.67 11.09
CA GLY A 177 -1.10 -13.92 11.70
C GLY A 177 -0.16 -14.76 10.83
N TYR A 178 -0.11 -14.50 9.52
CA TYR A 178 0.65 -15.32 8.56
C TYR A 178 1.94 -14.64 8.14
N THR A 179 1.83 -13.43 7.58
CA THR A 179 2.94 -12.75 6.90
C THR A 179 3.05 -11.27 7.24
N GLY A 180 2.08 -10.69 7.96
CA GLY A 180 2.06 -9.24 8.21
C GLY A 180 1.90 -8.49 6.89
N PRO A 181 0.77 -8.62 6.23
CA PRO A 181 0.74 -8.95 4.82
C PRO A 181 1.29 -7.84 3.93
N ALA A 182 2.11 -8.25 2.96
CA ALA A 182 2.76 -7.36 2.03
C ALA A 182 1.78 -6.79 1.02
N MET A 183 1.06 -7.67 0.31
CA MET A 183 0.10 -7.36 -0.77
C MET A 183 0.62 -6.44 -1.89
N ASN A 184 1.92 -6.15 -1.85
CA ASN A 184 2.64 -5.25 -2.72
C ASN A 184 4.09 -5.75 -2.74
N PRO A 185 4.58 -6.27 -3.87
CA PRO A 185 5.97 -6.68 -4.01
C PRO A 185 6.98 -5.56 -3.69
N ALA A 186 6.59 -4.30 -3.83
CA ALA A 186 7.45 -3.17 -3.48
C ALA A 186 7.52 -2.89 -1.97
N ASN A 187 6.65 -3.49 -1.14
CA ASN A 187 6.65 -3.32 0.32
C ASN A 187 7.38 -4.46 1.07
N SER A 188 7.92 -5.45 0.34
CA SER A 188 8.51 -6.68 0.91
C SER A 188 10.02 -6.71 0.76
#